data_AF-A0A2K3KEE3-F1
#
_entry.id   AF-A0A2K3KEE3-F1
#
_cell.length_a   1.000
_cell.length_b   1.000
_cell.length_c   1.000
_cell.angle_alpha   90.00
_cell.angle_beta   90.00
_cell.angle_gamma   90.00
#
_symmetry.space_group_name_H-M   'P 1'
#
loop_
_entity.id
_entity.type
_entity.pdbx_description
1 polymer ?
#
loop_
_entity_poly.entity_id
_entity_poly.type
_entity_poly.pdbx_seq_one_letter_code
_entity_poly.pdbx_strand_id
1 'polypeptide(L)'
;TEANKKNQGTNSREPVTYRNIQDLKAAGIKLESSATRRPTDIDFFDGWFAAKLTLSEMVADESTIATFLNLTAYEMCPDFENDYGVCSFVAFIDSLIDYPEDVRELRSKGILHHCLSSDEEVANIFNLIGKDLVDNTEIYFDVRDKINKHCCNKYKTLIGLGINTYFNNPWACIAFLAAFIALILTFVQTWFTIYPANK
;
A
#
# COMPACT_ATOMS: atom_id res chain seq x y z
N THR A 1 13.66 18.80 46.23
CA THR A 1 14.71 18.89 45.21
C THR A 1 14.65 17.61 44.39
N GLU A 2 13.74 17.55 43.42
CA GLU A 2 13.92 17.94 42.00
C GLU A 2 14.51 16.81 41.15
N ALA A 3 13.99 16.75 39.91
CA ALA A 3 14.30 15.86 38.78
C ALA A 3 13.64 14.46 38.85
N ASN A 4 12.44 14.24 38.30
CA ASN A 4 12.07 14.27 36.87
C ASN A 4 12.94 13.35 35.99
N LYS A 5 12.47 12.12 35.75
CA LYS A 5 12.86 11.33 34.58
C LYS A 5 11.63 10.65 33.97
N LYS A 6 11.03 11.41 33.06
CA LYS A 6 10.32 11.01 31.83
C LYS A 6 9.74 9.59 31.81
N ASN A 7 8.42 9.55 31.88
CA ASN A 7 7.56 8.51 31.31
C ASN A 7 8.01 8.13 29.90
N GLN A 8 8.64 6.98 29.75
CA GLN A 8 8.61 6.24 28.49
C GLN A 8 7.26 5.53 28.45
N GLY A 9 6.31 6.18 27.77
CA GLY A 9 5.11 5.49 27.30
C GLY A 9 5.55 4.42 26.32
N THR A 10 5.63 3.18 26.79
CA THR A 10 5.63 1.99 25.95
C THR A 10 4.29 1.94 25.24
N ASN A 11 4.19 2.65 24.12
CA ASN A 11 3.14 2.43 23.15
C ASN A 11 3.44 1.05 22.55
N SER A 12 2.82 0.02 23.14
CA SER A 12 2.70 -1.29 22.53
C SER A 12 2.06 -1.09 21.16
N ARG A 13 2.89 -1.00 20.12
CA ARG A 13 2.45 -0.99 18.73
C ARG A 13 1.73 -2.31 18.53
N GLU A 14 0.40 -2.27 18.42
CA GLU A 14 -0.36 -3.44 17.99
C GLU A 14 0.28 -3.94 16.67
N PRO A 15 0.53 -5.26 16.53
CA PRO A 15 1.10 -5.79 15.31
C PRO A 15 0.01 -5.76 14.24
N VAL A 16 -0.09 -4.64 13.51
CA VAL A 16 -1.06 -4.54 12.43
C VAL A 16 -0.53 -5.30 11.23
N THR A 17 -1.38 -6.22 10.80
CA THR A 17 -1.13 -7.34 9.90
C THR A 17 -1.78 -6.99 8.56
N TYR A 18 -1.14 -6.17 7.74
CA TYR A 18 -1.50 -6.03 6.33
C TYR A 18 -0.61 -7.02 5.57
N ARG A 19 -1.18 -7.94 4.78
CA ARG A 19 -0.40 -9.05 4.21
C ARG A 19 -0.36 -9.13 2.70
N ASN A 20 -1.32 -8.53 1.99
CA ASN A 20 -1.36 -8.67 0.54
C ASN A 20 -2.08 -7.54 -0.18
N ILE A 21 -1.96 -7.56 -1.51
CA ILE A 21 -2.57 -6.58 -2.42
C ILE A 21 -4.08 -6.44 -2.21
N GLN A 22 -4.83 -7.52 -1.96
CA GLN A 22 -6.27 -7.40 -1.69
C GLN A 22 -6.56 -6.54 -0.46
N ASP A 23 -5.83 -6.75 0.63
CA ASP A 23 -6.01 -5.98 1.86
C ASP A 23 -5.69 -4.50 1.66
N LEU A 24 -4.62 -4.19 0.92
CA LEU A 24 -4.25 -2.81 0.61
C LEU A 24 -5.34 -2.12 -0.22
N LYS A 25 -5.89 -2.83 -1.21
CA LYS A 25 -6.99 -2.33 -2.03
C LYS A 25 -8.27 -2.12 -1.21
N ALA A 26 -8.58 -3.02 -0.29
CA ALA A 26 -9.71 -2.89 0.63
C ALA A 26 -9.54 -1.70 1.58
N ALA A 27 -8.31 -1.36 1.96
CA ALA A 27 -7.96 -0.17 2.73
C ALA A 27 -8.05 1.14 1.93
N GLY A 28 -8.35 1.08 0.63
CA GLY A 28 -8.45 2.26 -0.25
C GLY A 28 -7.12 2.73 -0.82
N ILE A 29 -6.06 1.91 -0.72
CA ILE A 29 -4.77 2.16 -1.34
C ILE A 29 -4.83 1.77 -2.81
N LYS A 30 -4.46 2.69 -3.70
CA LYS A 30 -4.38 2.44 -5.15
C LYS A 30 -2.97 2.00 -5.52
N LEU A 31 -2.88 0.98 -6.36
CA LEU A 31 -1.62 0.51 -6.92
C LEU A 31 -1.31 1.23 -8.23
N GLU A 32 -0.08 1.70 -8.37
CA GLU A 32 0.44 2.32 -9.60
C GLU A 32 1.80 1.69 -9.96
N SER A 33 2.05 1.55 -11.27
CA SER A 33 3.34 1.10 -11.77
C SER A 33 4.30 2.28 -11.87
N SER A 34 5.54 2.06 -11.45
CA SER A 34 6.63 3.01 -11.63
C SER A 34 6.98 3.14 -13.12
N ALA A 35 7.51 4.30 -13.51
CA ALA A 35 8.04 4.50 -14.85
C ALA A 35 9.34 3.72 -15.11
N THR A 36 9.92 3.09 -14.08
CA THR A 36 11.16 2.30 -14.22
C THR A 36 11.03 0.91 -13.59
N ARG A 37 11.96 0.04 -13.99
CA ARG A 37 12.09 -1.35 -13.50
C ARG A 37 13.10 -1.49 -12.35
N ARG A 38 13.48 -0.39 -11.71
CA ARG A 38 14.48 -0.42 -10.62
C ARG A 38 13.82 -0.89 -9.33
N PRO A 39 14.38 -1.88 -8.61
CA PRO A 39 13.86 -2.35 -7.32
C PRO A 39 13.73 -1.27 -6.24
N THR A 40 14.48 -0.18 -6.37
CA THR A 40 14.42 0.99 -5.47
C THR A 40 13.21 1.88 -5.71
N ASP A 41 12.53 1.74 -6.85
CA ASP A 41 11.45 2.62 -7.25
C ASP A 41 10.12 2.10 -6.68
N ILE A 42 10.08 2.05 -5.36
CA ILE A 42 8.92 1.73 -4.54
C ILE A 42 8.68 2.93 -3.64
N ASP A 43 7.48 3.51 -3.69
CA ASP A 43 7.12 4.65 -2.85
C ASP A 43 5.66 4.57 -2.41
N PHE A 44 5.38 5.18 -1.27
CA PHE A 44 4.04 5.31 -0.74
C PHE A 44 3.68 6.77 -0.53
N PHE A 45 2.61 7.19 -1.21
CA PHE A 45 2.02 8.51 -1.04
C PHE A 45 0.73 8.42 -0.21
N ASP A 46 0.74 9.08 0.94
CA ASP A 46 -0.41 9.17 1.85
C ASP A 46 -1.13 10.51 1.68
N GLY A 47 -2.16 10.54 0.82
CA GLY A 47 -3.02 11.71 0.65
C GLY A 47 -4.21 11.71 1.62
N TRP A 48 -4.85 12.87 1.78
CA TRP A 48 -6.04 13.02 2.63
C TRP A 48 -7.24 12.20 2.13
N PHE A 49 -7.39 12.10 0.80
CA PHE A 49 -8.54 11.45 0.15
C PHE A 49 -8.16 10.19 -0.63
N ALA A 50 -6.86 9.94 -0.86
CA ALA A 50 -6.37 8.81 -1.61
C ALA A 50 -4.95 8.46 -1.17
N ALA A 51 -4.70 7.18 -0.91
CA ALA A 51 -3.36 6.65 -0.77
C ALA A 51 -2.94 5.92 -2.05
N LYS A 52 -1.65 5.96 -2.35
CA LYS A 52 -1.07 5.30 -3.51
C LYS A 52 0.19 4.56 -3.12
N LEU A 53 0.29 3.31 -3.54
CA LEU A 53 1.51 2.51 -3.50
C LEU A 53 2.03 2.37 -4.92
N THR A 54 3.19 2.95 -5.17
CA THR A 54 3.91 2.83 -6.43
C THR A 54 4.88 1.67 -6.31
N LEU A 55 4.82 0.74 -7.25
CA LEU A 55 5.68 -0.45 -7.30
C LEU A 55 6.49 -0.45 -8.59
N SER A 56 7.70 -0.99 -8.53
CA SER A 56 8.54 -1.21 -9.70
C SER A 56 7.90 -2.20 -10.66
N GLU A 57 8.02 -1.94 -11.97
CA GLU A 57 7.56 -2.90 -12.98
C GLU A 57 8.46 -4.15 -12.96
N MET A 58 7.84 -5.33 -12.90
CA MET A 58 8.49 -6.63 -12.78
C MET A 58 8.05 -7.59 -13.89
N VAL A 59 8.96 -8.47 -14.29
CA VAL A 59 8.68 -9.57 -15.21
C VAL A 59 9.01 -10.88 -14.50
N ALA A 60 8.06 -11.80 -14.43
CA ALA A 60 8.25 -13.15 -13.89
C ALA A 60 8.29 -14.16 -15.04
N ASP A 61 9.51 -14.56 -15.37
CA ASP A 61 9.80 -15.70 -16.26
C ASP A 61 10.79 -16.65 -15.58
N GLU A 62 11.00 -17.83 -16.16
CA GLU A 62 11.91 -18.84 -15.60
C GLU A 62 13.33 -18.29 -15.35
N SER A 63 13.81 -17.40 -16.22
CA SER A 63 15.15 -16.82 -16.11
C SER A 63 15.26 -15.81 -14.96
N THR A 64 14.21 -15.01 -14.77
CA THR A 64 14.12 -14.00 -13.72
C THR A 64 13.96 -14.66 -12.37
N ILE A 65 13.15 -15.71 -12.29
CA ILE A 65 12.99 -16.54 -11.09
C ILE A 65 14.32 -17.18 -10.70
N ALA A 66 15.03 -17.80 -11.66
CA ALA A 66 16.35 -18.37 -11.41
C ALA A 66 17.36 -17.30 -10.97
N THR A 67 17.27 -16.10 -11.54
CA THR A 67 18.13 -14.97 -11.16
C THR A 67 17.88 -14.54 -9.72
N PHE A 68 16.62 -14.36 -9.31
CA PHE A 68 16.29 -14.02 -7.92
C PHE A 68 16.77 -15.11 -6.96
N LEU A 69 16.52 -16.39 -7.26
CA LEU A 69 17.00 -17.50 -6.44
C LEU A 69 18.53 -17.49 -6.26
N ASN A 70 19.27 -17.32 -7.35
CA ASN A 70 20.73 -17.30 -7.31
C ASN A 70 21.28 -16.07 -6.57
N LEU A 71 20.69 -14.89 -6.78
CA LEU A 71 21.10 -13.66 -6.10
C LEU A 71 20.79 -13.71 -4.60
N THR A 72 19.61 -14.19 -4.23
CA THR A 72 19.24 -14.43 -2.83
C THR A 72 20.20 -15.43 -2.18
N ALA A 73 20.49 -16.56 -2.83
CA ALA A 73 21.46 -17.53 -2.31
C ALA A 73 22.87 -16.93 -2.15
N TYR A 74 23.25 -16.04 -3.06
CA TYR A 74 24.52 -15.33 -3.03
C TYR A 74 24.60 -14.33 -1.87
N GLU A 75 23.55 -13.52 -1.65
CA GLU A 75 23.46 -12.58 -0.51
C GLU A 75 23.39 -13.30 0.84
N MET A 76 22.77 -14.47 0.89
CA MET A 76 22.66 -15.28 2.11
C MET A 76 23.96 -16.04 2.47
N CYS A 77 25.00 -15.94 1.64
CA CYS A 77 26.29 -16.56 1.93
C CYS A 77 26.96 -15.86 3.13
N PRO A 78 27.37 -16.59 4.20
CA PRO A 78 27.92 -15.97 5.41
C PRO A 78 29.25 -15.24 5.18
N ASP A 79 29.98 -15.59 4.13
CA ASP A 79 31.28 -15.00 3.79
C ASP A 79 31.15 -13.76 2.87
N PHE A 80 29.92 -13.40 2.47
CA PHE A 80 29.67 -12.27 1.56
C PHE A 80 29.06 -11.09 2.32
N GLU A 81 29.88 -10.06 2.59
CA GLU A 81 29.41 -8.82 3.20
C GLU A 81 28.55 -8.03 2.20
N ASN A 82 27.26 -7.87 2.52
CA ASN A 82 26.29 -7.15 1.70
C ASN A 82 25.20 -6.53 2.59
N ASP A 83 24.30 -5.74 1.99
CA ASP A 83 23.21 -5.04 2.67
C ASP A 83 21.86 -5.78 2.62
N TYR A 84 21.83 -7.01 2.07
CA TYR A 84 20.65 -7.84 1.82
C TYR A 84 19.62 -7.18 0.89
N GLY A 85 20.06 -6.35 -0.05
CA GLY A 85 19.18 -5.60 -0.95
C GLY A 85 18.21 -6.47 -1.75
N VAL A 86 18.68 -7.57 -2.35
CA VAL A 86 17.83 -8.49 -3.11
C VAL A 86 16.89 -9.25 -2.18
N CYS A 87 17.38 -9.75 -1.05
CA CYS A 87 16.55 -10.43 -0.05
C CYS A 87 15.44 -9.51 0.48
N SER A 88 15.75 -8.25 0.79
CA SER A 88 14.78 -7.24 1.20
C SER A 88 13.75 -6.93 0.13
N PHE A 89 14.15 -6.85 -1.13
CA PHE A 89 13.21 -6.66 -2.23
C PHE A 89 12.27 -7.84 -2.37
N VAL A 90 12.80 -9.07 -2.39
CA VAL A 90 11.99 -10.28 -2.50
C VAL A 90 11.04 -10.41 -1.31
N ALA A 91 11.52 -10.20 -0.08
CA ALA A 91 10.69 -10.22 1.12
C ALA A 91 9.60 -9.12 1.13
N PHE A 92 9.86 -7.97 0.48
CA PHE A 92 8.84 -6.94 0.31
C PHE A 92 7.76 -7.38 -0.68
N ILE A 93 8.15 -7.87 -1.86
CA ILE A 93 7.20 -8.35 -2.89
C ILE A 93 6.40 -9.56 -2.40
N ASP A 94 7.05 -10.50 -1.73
CA ASP A 94 6.43 -11.65 -1.06
C ASP A 94 5.32 -11.20 -0.11
N SER A 95 5.60 -10.21 0.75
CA SER A 95 4.60 -9.62 1.66
C SER A 95 3.48 -8.83 0.99
N LEU A 96 3.41 -8.81 -0.35
CA LEU A 96 2.30 -8.27 -1.11
C LEU A 96 1.51 -9.37 -1.84
N ILE A 97 2.10 -10.56 -2.07
CA ILE A 97 1.54 -11.60 -2.93
C ILE A 97 1.30 -12.87 -2.11
N ASP A 98 0.11 -13.00 -1.53
CA ASP A 98 -0.29 -14.25 -0.85
C ASP A 98 -1.04 -15.19 -1.82
N TYR A 99 -1.87 -14.63 -2.70
CA TYR A 99 -2.85 -15.36 -3.51
C TYR A 99 -2.74 -15.02 -5.01
N PRO A 100 -3.24 -15.89 -5.92
CA PRO A 100 -3.28 -15.60 -7.36
C PRO A 100 -4.08 -14.33 -7.71
N GLU A 101 -5.03 -13.93 -6.86
CA GLU A 101 -5.76 -12.67 -7.00
C GLU A 101 -4.85 -11.45 -6.88
N ASP A 102 -3.81 -11.52 -6.06
CA ASP A 102 -2.82 -10.46 -5.87
C ASP A 102 -1.97 -10.31 -7.13
N VAL A 103 -1.50 -11.43 -7.68
CA VAL A 103 -0.79 -11.48 -8.97
C VAL A 103 -1.67 -10.88 -10.07
N ARG A 104 -2.94 -11.30 -10.15
CA ARG A 104 -3.88 -10.80 -11.16
C ARG A 104 -4.10 -9.29 -11.05
N GLU A 105 -4.19 -8.75 -9.84
CA GLU A 105 -4.32 -7.31 -9.62
C GLU A 105 -3.04 -6.58 -10.07
N LEU A 106 -1.85 -7.06 -9.68
CA LEU A 106 -0.58 -6.48 -10.11
C LEU A 106 -0.44 -6.46 -11.64
N ARG A 107 -0.86 -7.53 -12.32
CA ARG A 107 -0.90 -7.55 -13.80
C ARG A 107 -1.87 -6.53 -14.38
N SER A 108 -3.06 -6.40 -13.79
CA SER A 108 -4.06 -5.44 -14.25
C SER A 108 -3.58 -3.98 -14.18
N LYS A 109 -2.57 -3.71 -13.32
CA LYS A 109 -1.94 -2.40 -13.14
C LYS A 109 -0.64 -2.23 -13.93
N GLY A 110 -0.22 -3.24 -14.70
CA GLY A 110 1.06 -3.22 -15.41
C GLY A 110 2.27 -3.19 -14.48
N ILE A 111 2.11 -3.69 -13.25
CA ILE A 111 3.20 -3.79 -12.27
C ILE A 111 3.93 -5.12 -12.43
N LEU A 112 3.19 -6.18 -12.78
CA LEU A 112 3.73 -7.51 -12.98
C LEU A 112 3.34 -8.05 -14.35
N HIS A 113 4.30 -8.55 -15.08
CA HIS A 113 4.09 -9.33 -16.30
C HIS A 113 4.66 -10.72 -16.06
N HIS A 114 4.05 -11.79 -16.59
CA HIS A 114 4.65 -13.12 -16.48
C HIS A 114 4.42 -13.96 -17.73
N CYS A 115 5.31 -14.92 -17.94
CA CYS A 115 5.23 -15.92 -19.01
C CYS A 115 5.06 -17.35 -18.46
N LEU A 116 4.72 -17.48 -17.17
CA LEU A 116 4.42 -18.75 -16.51
C LEU A 116 3.01 -19.28 -16.84
N SER A 117 2.73 -20.52 -16.44
CA SER A 117 1.51 -21.25 -16.79
C SER A 117 0.25 -20.67 -16.16
N SER A 118 0.34 -20.09 -14.96
CA SER A 118 -0.80 -19.49 -14.25
C SER A 118 -0.39 -18.41 -13.24
N ASP A 119 -1.36 -17.60 -12.81
CA ASP A 119 -1.19 -16.67 -11.68
C ASP A 119 -0.86 -17.40 -10.37
N GLU A 120 -1.38 -18.61 -10.20
CA GLU A 120 -1.13 -19.46 -9.03
C GLU A 120 0.32 -19.93 -8.97
N GLU A 121 0.90 -20.28 -10.13
CA GLU A 121 2.31 -20.64 -10.22
C GLU A 121 3.21 -19.46 -9.81
N VAL A 122 2.89 -18.25 -10.25
CA VAL A 122 3.62 -17.03 -9.87
C VAL A 122 3.53 -16.79 -8.36
N ALA A 123 2.33 -16.83 -7.78
CA ALA A 123 2.13 -16.62 -6.34
C ALA A 123 2.92 -17.65 -5.51
N ASN A 124 2.86 -18.93 -5.90
CA ASN A 124 3.58 -20.00 -5.21
C ASN A 124 5.10 -19.81 -5.25
N ILE A 125 5.64 -19.33 -6.37
CA ILE A 125 7.09 -19.09 -6.50
C ILE A 125 7.52 -17.94 -5.61
N PHE A 126 6.83 -16.80 -5.60
CA PHE A 126 7.18 -15.70 -4.70
C PHE A 126 7.09 -16.12 -3.23
N ASN A 127 5.99 -16.76 -2.84
CA ASN A 127 5.81 -17.34 -1.51
C ASN A 127 6.90 -18.34 -1.11
N LEU A 128 7.44 -19.09 -2.07
CA LEU A 128 8.52 -20.04 -1.83
C LEU A 128 9.87 -19.34 -1.66
N ILE A 129 10.18 -18.35 -2.51
CA ILE A 129 11.47 -17.63 -2.47
C ILE A 129 11.51 -16.69 -1.26
N GLY A 130 10.40 -16.03 -0.93
CA GLY A 130 10.29 -15.13 0.21
C GLY A 130 10.35 -15.83 1.57
N LYS A 131 10.09 -17.14 1.59
CA LYS A 131 10.12 -17.93 2.81
C LYS A 131 11.53 -18.02 3.40
N ASP A 132 11.63 -17.77 4.71
CA ASP A 132 12.86 -17.91 5.49
C ASP A 132 14.02 -16.98 5.04
N LEU A 133 13.71 -15.89 4.33
CA LEU A 133 14.70 -14.87 3.99
C LEU A 133 15.10 -14.03 5.20
N VAL A 134 16.39 -13.67 5.25
CA VAL A 134 16.89 -12.61 6.13
C VAL A 134 16.85 -11.33 5.32
N ASP A 135 15.93 -10.42 5.66
CA ASP A 135 15.85 -9.11 5.06
C ASP A 135 16.51 -8.03 5.94
N ASN A 136 17.11 -7.04 5.29
CA ASN A 136 17.43 -5.79 5.93
C ASN A 136 16.16 -4.92 5.98
N THR A 137 15.53 -4.89 7.16
CA THR A 137 14.28 -4.17 7.41
C THR A 137 14.39 -2.67 7.11
N GLU A 138 15.58 -2.07 7.16
CA GLU A 138 15.78 -0.63 6.95
C GLU A 138 15.49 -0.18 5.51
N ILE A 139 15.74 -1.04 4.51
CA ILE A 139 15.66 -0.68 3.08
C ILE A 139 14.25 -0.23 2.68
N TYR A 140 13.23 -0.96 3.11
CA TYR A 140 11.82 -0.65 2.83
C TYR A 140 11.05 -0.20 4.08
N PHE A 141 11.74 0.15 5.16
CA PHE A 141 11.11 0.52 6.43
C PHE A 141 10.14 1.69 6.27
N ASP A 142 10.54 2.76 5.58
CA ASP A 142 9.72 3.97 5.43
C ASP A 142 8.40 3.66 4.67
N VAL A 143 8.48 2.87 3.60
CA VAL A 143 7.32 2.44 2.82
C VAL A 143 6.40 1.56 3.67
N ARG A 144 6.96 0.53 4.34
CA ARG A 144 6.20 -0.36 5.23
C ARG A 144 5.54 0.43 6.38
N ASP A 145 6.26 1.35 7.01
CA ASP A 145 5.74 2.17 8.11
C ASP A 145 4.63 3.12 7.66
N LYS A 146 4.75 3.73 6.47
CA LYS A 146 3.69 4.56 5.90
C LYS A 146 2.43 3.75 5.56
N ILE A 147 2.58 2.58 4.93
CA ILE A 147 1.46 1.65 4.67
C ILE A 147 0.80 1.29 6.00
N ASN A 148 1.60 0.89 6.99
CA ASN A 148 1.11 0.53 8.31
C ASN A 148 0.32 1.67 8.97
N LYS A 149 0.88 2.89 8.99
CA LYS A 149 0.22 4.07 9.57
C LYS A 149 -1.10 4.38 8.87
N HIS A 150 -1.16 4.22 7.54
CA HIS A 150 -2.39 4.40 6.78
C HIS A 150 -3.44 3.36 7.19
N CYS A 151 -3.07 2.07 7.18
CA CYS A 151 -3.96 0.97 7.53
C CYS A 151 -4.42 1.00 8.99
N CYS A 152 -3.55 1.42 9.93
CA CYS A 152 -3.87 1.58 11.35
C CYS A 152 -4.84 2.73 11.61
N ASN A 153 -4.86 3.74 10.74
CA ASN A 153 -5.73 4.89 10.91
C ASN A 153 -7.15 4.56 10.47
N LYS A 154 -7.96 4.10 11.42
CA LYS A 154 -9.37 3.73 11.22
C LYS A 154 -10.16 4.76 10.42
N TYR A 155 -9.90 6.06 10.61
CA TYR A 155 -10.59 7.11 9.86
C TYR A 155 -10.19 7.11 8.38
N LYS A 156 -8.89 6.97 8.08
CA LYS A 156 -8.40 6.91 6.69
C LYS A 156 -8.91 5.66 5.98
N THR A 157 -8.84 4.50 6.63
CA THR A 157 -9.36 3.24 6.10
C THR A 157 -10.86 3.33 5.83
N LEU A 158 -11.65 3.91 6.75
CA LEU A 158 -13.09 4.12 6.56
C LEU A 158 -13.41 5.11 5.44
N ILE A 159 -12.66 6.21 5.32
CA ILE A 159 -12.82 7.16 4.23
C ILE A 159 -12.48 6.50 2.89
N GLY A 160 -11.37 5.77 2.80
CA GLY A 160 -10.98 5.03 1.60
C GLY A 160 -12.04 4.01 1.17
N LEU A 161 -12.55 3.22 2.10
CA LEU A 161 -13.60 2.23 1.86
C LEU A 161 -14.94 2.89 1.47
N GLY A 162 -15.30 3.98 2.16
CA GLY A 162 -16.48 4.78 1.85
C GLY A 162 -16.41 5.41 0.47
N ILE A 163 -15.27 5.99 0.10
CA ILE A 163 -15.06 6.58 -1.23
C ILE A 163 -15.16 5.49 -2.30
N ASN A 164 -14.44 4.37 -2.12
CA ASN A 164 -14.46 3.29 -3.10
C ASN A 164 -15.87 2.69 -3.27
N THR A 165 -16.65 2.57 -2.20
CA THR A 165 -18.00 1.99 -2.27
C THR A 165 -19.02 2.97 -2.86
N TYR A 166 -19.00 4.24 -2.43
CA TYR A 166 -19.99 5.24 -2.87
C TYR A 166 -19.63 5.87 -4.21
N PHE A 167 -18.37 6.25 -4.44
CA PHE A 167 -17.98 6.99 -5.65
C PHE A 167 -17.65 6.09 -6.85
N ASN A 168 -17.62 4.76 -6.70
CA ASN A 168 -17.61 3.86 -7.85
C ASN A 168 -18.98 3.81 -8.58
N ASN A 169 -20.06 4.26 -7.95
CA ASN A 169 -21.35 4.39 -8.60
C ASN A 169 -21.58 5.85 -9.05
N PRO A 170 -21.62 6.13 -10.37
CA PRO A 170 -21.83 7.49 -10.88
C PRO A 170 -23.11 8.15 -10.33
N TRP A 171 -24.17 7.38 -10.13
CA TRP A 171 -25.44 7.87 -9.59
C TRP A 171 -25.33 8.32 -8.14
N ALA A 172 -24.57 7.58 -7.33
CA ALA A 172 -24.33 7.94 -5.94
C ALA A 172 -23.50 9.23 -5.84
N CYS A 173 -22.53 9.42 -6.74
CA CYS A 173 -21.77 10.67 -6.83
C CYS A 173 -22.67 11.87 -7.18
N ILE A 174 -23.56 11.73 -8.18
CA ILE A 174 -24.52 12.78 -8.57
C ILE A 174 -25.48 13.10 -7.41
N ALA A 175 -26.02 12.08 -6.76
CA ALA A 175 -26.93 12.26 -5.62
C ALA A 175 -26.26 12.99 -4.46
N PHE A 176 -25.01 12.62 -4.14
CA PHE A 176 -24.21 13.29 -3.11
C PHE A 176 -23.97 14.76 -3.47
N LEU A 177 -23.61 15.06 -4.73
CA LEU A 177 -23.39 16.42 -5.18
C LEU A 177 -24.66 17.27 -5.12
N ALA A 178 -25.80 16.73 -5.54
CA ALA A 178 -27.09 17.41 -5.47
C ALA A 178 -27.47 17.73 -4.01
N ALA A 179 -27.31 16.77 -3.09
CA ALA A 179 -27.56 16.98 -1.67
C ALA A 179 -26.62 18.03 -1.07
N PHE A 180 -25.34 18.03 -1.47
CA PHE A 180 -24.35 19.03 -1.03
C PHE A 180 -24.71 20.45 -1.51
N ILE A 181 -25.11 20.61 -2.78
CA ILE A 181 -25.58 21.89 -3.31
C ILE A 181 -26.82 22.37 -2.55
N ALA A 182 -27.79 21.49 -2.31
CA ALA A 182 -29.00 21.82 -1.55
C ALA A 182 -28.68 22.28 -0.12
N LEU A 183 -27.70 21.66 0.52
CA LEU A 183 -27.21 22.04 1.86
C LEU A 183 -26.57 23.43 1.84
N ILE A 184 -25.73 23.74 0.84
CA ILE A 184 -25.14 25.08 0.66
C ILE A 184 -26.25 26.12 0.48
N LEU A 185 -27.24 25.84 -0.39
CA LEU A 185 -28.36 26.75 -0.62
C LEU A 185 -29.14 27.02 0.66
N THR A 186 -29.39 25.97 1.46
CA THR A 186 -30.09 26.08 2.74
C THR A 186 -29.28 26.90 3.75
N PHE A 187 -27.96 26.72 3.79
CA PHE A 187 -27.07 27.51 4.64
C PHE A 187 -27.09 29.00 4.25
N VAL A 188 -26.98 29.30 2.96
CA VAL A 188 -27.05 30.68 2.43
C VAL A 188 -28.40 31.32 2.75
N GLN A 189 -29.50 30.59 2.54
CA GLN A 189 -30.84 31.06 2.88
C GLN A 189 -30.98 31.36 4.38
N THR A 190 -30.47 30.48 5.24
CA THR A 190 -30.48 30.67 6.69
C THR A 190 -29.65 31.88 7.10
N TRP A 191 -28.49 32.10 6.48
CA TRP A 191 -27.62 33.25 6.74
C TRP A 191 -28.30 34.58 6.42
N PHE A 192 -28.92 34.70 5.24
CA PHE A 192 -29.67 35.91 4.85
C PHE A 192 -30.93 36.13 5.70
N THR A 193 -31.50 35.06 6.26
CA THR A 193 -32.65 35.16 7.18
C THR A 193 -32.23 35.73 8.55
N ILE A 194 -31.04 35.36 9.04
CA ILE A 194 -30.51 35.83 10.33
C ILE A 194 -29.91 37.24 10.24
N TYR A 195 -29.21 37.54 9.14
CA TYR A 195 -28.62 38.85 8.87
C TYR A 195 -29.31 39.48 7.65
N PRO A 196 -30.57 39.94 7.77
CA PRO A 196 -31.21 40.66 6.69
C PRO A 196 -30.41 41.93 6.40
N ALA A 197 -30.12 42.19 5.13
CA ALA A 197 -29.45 43.41 4.72
C ALA A 197 -30.32 44.61 5.17
N ASN A 198 -29.80 45.42 6.09
CA ASN A 198 -30.42 46.69 6.47
C ASN A 198 -30.53 47.54 5.20
N LYS A 199 -31.76 47.86 4.82
CA LYS A 199 -32.07 48.79 3.73
C LYS A 199 -31.71 50.21 4.09
#